data_AF-A0A0K1EAM6-F1
#
_entry.id   AF-A0A0K1EAM6-F1
#
_cell.length_a   1.000
_cell.length_b   1.000
_cell.length_c   1.000
_cell.angle_alpha   90.00
_cell.angle_beta   90.00
_cell.angle_gamma   90.00
#
_symmetry.space_group_name_H-M   'P 1'
#
loop_
_entity.id
_entity.type
_entity.pdbx_description
1 polymer ?
#
loop_
_entity_poly.entity_id
_entity_poly.type
_entity_poly.pdbx_seq_one_letter_code
_entity_poly.pdbx_strand_id
1 'polypeptide(L)'
;MPATLAIPVSALEEEWFVRTFYAALDRAIEAPQMLWIVVDHSNEGDILLQCYRQARPRRRVLELRVEETDPAMVWTDLVGTADELGALTTLGDSEAVFLYGGALLHHELLRPWKSGLEALSAGWRRAVVAPIHRRTVSALPDLVKPAAGCSSIEVPEFRNTSRAVRVALAHDLVREAWPDPAPADVAELLIERDPASRTELQRWVEHCAVVAESAAGASVPPSTFSSFPRVHSFPRPIRSKTSLAAKFEMIKADIAETDRAYADWRNEPLFSPVQDAIAPFASHDPRSWFVTAVSYAACQYFDAAAPVVFRLSELIVGDDGLLRFDREPGFFRDLRALRTYFQHGLDLSSDKNRLTYNTVIAWFRDRCEADDPGREHWRALSASFLDSWQDVTRRMTHIARRALDAPNREHVARELDKESGRLPEWRWRQIVQAAAEDLGLATDAGAFLRSHLQEMGEALRKTAPSKDAIESAARRLAEVWLIKIADMAPVNGSDFIARGLTPGPRVGAALRLARELWPKDRSMSKAELISLVLEKLGPA
;
A
#
# COMPACT_ATOMS: atom_id res chain seq x y z
N MET A 1 -13.42 39.64 -23.38
CA MET A 1 -14.48 38.64 -23.47
C MET A 1 -14.46 37.88 -22.16
N PRO A 2 -15.51 37.85 -21.32
CA PRO A 2 -15.45 36.97 -20.18
C PRO A 2 -15.79 35.56 -20.68
N ALA A 3 -14.73 34.80 -20.92
CA ALA A 3 -14.68 33.37 -20.63
C ALA A 3 -14.98 33.18 -19.11
N THR A 4 -15.32 32.01 -18.57
CA THR A 4 -14.63 30.73 -18.77
C THR A 4 -15.40 29.59 -18.05
N LEU A 5 -15.14 28.36 -18.53
CA LEU A 5 -14.78 27.13 -17.78
C LEU A 5 -14.44 27.38 -16.28
N ALA A 6 -14.77 26.53 -15.29
CA ALA A 6 -14.13 25.23 -15.11
C ALA A 6 -14.65 24.41 -13.91
N ILE A 7 -14.20 23.15 -13.91
CA ILE A 7 -14.55 21.96 -13.13
C ILE A 7 -13.57 21.78 -11.95
N PRO A 8 -14.01 21.14 -10.83
CA PRO A 8 -13.15 20.14 -10.21
C PRO A 8 -13.85 18.80 -9.97
N VAL A 9 -13.07 17.73 -10.20
CA VAL A 9 -13.41 16.33 -10.00
C VAL A 9 -12.62 15.80 -8.79
N SER A 10 -13.12 16.03 -7.57
CA SER A 10 -12.74 15.28 -6.36
C SER A 10 -13.52 15.78 -5.14
N ALA A 11 -13.73 14.92 -4.14
CA ALA A 11 -14.25 15.31 -2.83
C ALA A 11 -13.32 16.35 -2.17
N LEU A 12 -13.85 17.53 -1.86
CA LEU A 12 -13.15 18.62 -1.18
C LEU A 12 -13.53 18.62 0.31
N GLU A 13 -12.64 19.08 1.18
CA GLU A 13 -12.89 19.16 2.63
C GLU A 13 -13.87 20.28 2.98
N GLU A 14 -14.68 20.08 4.03
CA GLU A 14 -15.73 21.02 4.50
C GLU A 14 -15.20 22.46 4.71
N GLU A 15 -13.96 22.60 5.17
CA GLU A 15 -13.33 23.89 5.44
C GLU A 15 -13.04 24.71 4.17
N TRP A 16 -12.81 24.03 3.03
CA TRP A 16 -12.70 24.67 1.73
C TRP A 16 -14.04 25.27 1.28
N PHE A 17 -15.14 24.57 1.57
CA PHE A 17 -16.48 25.08 1.27
C PHE A 17 -16.76 26.38 2.03
N VAL A 18 -16.43 26.41 3.32
CA VAL A 18 -16.68 27.57 4.16
C VAL A 18 -15.80 28.77 3.79
N ARG A 19 -14.50 28.56 3.57
CA ARG A 19 -13.54 29.66 3.41
C ARG A 19 -13.37 30.15 1.98
N THR A 20 -13.62 29.28 1.00
CA THR A 20 -13.30 29.56 -0.42
C THR A 20 -14.55 29.47 -1.30
N PHE A 21 -15.37 28.43 -1.15
CA PHE A 21 -16.57 28.25 -1.98
C PHE A 21 -17.66 29.26 -1.67
N TYR A 22 -18.14 29.37 -0.42
CA TYR A 22 -19.25 30.28 -0.09
C TYR A 22 -18.88 31.74 -0.33
N ALA A 23 -17.66 32.16 0.03
CA ALA A 23 -17.18 33.50 -0.26
C ALA A 23 -16.99 33.79 -1.77
N ALA A 24 -16.76 32.78 -2.60
CA ALA A 24 -16.73 32.92 -4.06
C ALA A 24 -18.13 32.87 -4.67
N LEU A 25 -19.04 32.07 -4.10
CA LEU A 25 -20.45 31.95 -4.46
C LEU A 25 -21.20 33.25 -4.18
N ASP A 26 -21.01 33.86 -3.01
CA ASP A 26 -21.62 35.14 -2.66
C ASP A 26 -21.17 36.25 -3.63
N ARG A 27 -19.88 36.27 -3.99
CA ARG A 27 -19.33 37.18 -5.00
C ARG A 27 -19.81 36.87 -6.43
N ALA A 28 -20.17 35.63 -6.72
CA ALA A 28 -20.65 35.19 -8.04
C ALA A 28 -22.17 35.41 -8.22
N ILE A 29 -22.96 35.30 -7.15
CA ILE A 29 -24.40 35.58 -7.12
C ILE A 29 -24.68 37.07 -7.37
N GLU A 30 -23.79 37.95 -6.91
CA GLU A 30 -23.89 39.40 -7.16
C GLU A 30 -23.42 39.82 -8.57
N ALA A 31 -22.79 38.92 -9.34
CA ALA A 31 -22.34 39.17 -10.71
C ALA A 31 -23.37 38.67 -11.74
N PRO A 32 -23.83 39.49 -12.70
CA PRO A 32 -25.04 39.21 -13.49
C PRO A 32 -24.93 38.09 -14.55
N GLN A 33 -23.89 37.24 -14.55
CA GLN A 33 -23.62 36.31 -15.68
C GLN A 33 -22.99 34.96 -15.29
N MET A 34 -23.21 34.42 -14.08
CA MET A 34 -22.55 33.16 -13.66
C MET A 34 -23.47 32.25 -12.81
N LEU A 35 -23.62 30.96 -13.17
CA LEU A 35 -24.22 29.94 -12.29
C LEU A 35 -23.24 28.81 -12.10
N TRP A 36 -23.08 28.44 -10.85
CA TRP A 36 -22.40 27.24 -10.40
C TRP A 36 -23.46 26.30 -9.85
N ILE A 37 -23.43 25.03 -10.24
CA ILE A 37 -24.16 23.99 -9.51
C ILE A 37 -23.17 22.88 -9.19
N VAL A 38 -22.65 22.93 -7.97
CA VAL A 38 -21.98 21.80 -7.34
C VAL A 38 -23.07 20.98 -6.67
N VAL A 39 -23.26 19.73 -7.07
CA VAL A 39 -24.16 18.83 -6.36
C VAL A 39 -23.30 17.79 -5.67
N ASP A 40 -23.20 17.92 -4.36
CA ASP A 40 -22.78 16.80 -3.52
C ASP A 40 -23.99 15.91 -3.18
N HIS A 41 -23.72 14.67 -2.80
CA HIS A 41 -24.69 13.60 -2.50
C HIS A 41 -25.51 13.81 -1.21
N SER A 42 -25.86 15.04 -0.83
CA SER A 42 -26.58 15.37 0.42
C SER A 42 -27.96 16.00 0.18
N ASN A 43 -28.78 16.03 1.24
CA ASN A 43 -30.13 16.65 1.28
C ASN A 43 -30.15 18.14 0.87
N GLU A 44 -28.99 18.79 0.83
CA GLU A 44 -28.82 20.20 0.46
C GLU A 44 -28.98 20.41 -1.05
N GLY A 45 -28.62 19.40 -1.87
CA GLY A 45 -28.89 19.38 -3.31
C GLY A 45 -30.40 19.38 -3.62
N ASP A 46 -31.20 18.68 -2.81
CA ASP A 46 -32.65 18.58 -2.98
C ASP A 46 -33.39 19.90 -2.66
N ILE A 47 -32.87 20.70 -1.72
CA ILE A 47 -33.42 22.00 -1.31
C ILE A 47 -33.15 23.08 -2.37
N LEU A 48 -31.94 23.11 -2.93
CA LEU A 48 -31.59 24.03 -4.02
C LEU A 48 -32.41 23.75 -5.30
N LEU A 49 -32.63 22.46 -5.59
CA LEU A 49 -33.57 22.01 -6.62
C LEU A 49 -35.01 22.47 -6.35
N GLN A 50 -35.42 22.66 -5.09
CA GLN A 50 -36.79 23.03 -4.73
C GLN A 50 -37.09 24.53 -4.84
N CYS A 51 -36.17 25.41 -4.44
CA CYS A 51 -36.31 26.86 -4.64
C CYS A 51 -36.35 27.23 -6.13
N TYR A 52 -35.61 26.47 -6.93
CA TYR A 52 -35.56 26.60 -8.36
C TYR A 52 -36.89 26.23 -9.08
N ARG A 53 -37.69 25.33 -8.50
CA ARG A 53 -39.00 24.86 -9.04
C ARG A 53 -40.06 25.95 -9.22
N GLN A 54 -39.86 27.15 -8.67
CA GLN A 54 -40.92 28.16 -8.54
C GLN A 54 -40.96 29.21 -9.67
N ALA A 55 -40.04 29.21 -10.65
CA ALA A 55 -39.98 30.22 -11.72
C ALA A 55 -40.04 29.61 -13.15
N ARG A 56 -40.76 30.25 -14.11
CA ARG A 56 -41.08 29.79 -15.50
C ARG A 56 -40.75 30.87 -16.56
N PRO A 57 -40.72 30.66 -17.92
CA PRO A 57 -40.75 29.42 -18.79
C PRO A 57 -39.87 29.34 -20.14
N ARG A 58 -39.72 28.10 -20.72
CA ARG A 58 -39.64 27.53 -22.14
C ARG A 58 -38.42 27.61 -23.15
N ARG A 59 -37.71 26.47 -23.53
CA ARG A 59 -36.97 26.08 -24.83
C ARG A 59 -36.52 24.55 -24.95
N ARG A 60 -35.77 24.08 -26.01
CA ARG A 60 -35.56 22.67 -26.57
C ARG A 60 -34.17 21.98 -26.23
N VAL A 61 -34.01 20.63 -26.36
CA VAL A 61 -32.88 19.76 -25.85
C VAL A 61 -32.24 18.78 -26.91
N LEU A 62 -30.94 18.42 -26.80
CA LEU A 62 -30.16 17.47 -27.65
C LEU A 62 -29.43 16.31 -26.90
N GLU A 63 -29.06 15.21 -27.62
CA GLU A 63 -28.44 13.96 -27.12
C GLU A 63 -27.04 13.66 -27.80
N LEU A 64 -25.93 13.42 -27.06
CA LEU A 64 -24.54 13.03 -27.51
C LEU A 64 -23.92 11.67 -27.03
N ARG A 65 -23.90 10.59 -27.85
CA ARG A 65 -23.63 9.17 -27.45
C ARG A 65 -22.12 8.88 -27.50
N VAL A 66 -21.61 8.15 -26.50
CA VAL A 66 -20.20 7.78 -26.39
C VAL A 66 -20.10 6.28 -26.10
N GLU A 67 -19.20 5.56 -26.79
CA GLU A 67 -18.96 4.12 -26.59
C GLU A 67 -17.86 3.83 -25.55
N GLU A 68 -17.95 2.64 -24.94
CA GLU A 68 -17.46 2.26 -23.60
C GLU A 68 -15.93 2.27 -23.35
N THR A 69 -15.07 2.71 -24.26
CA THR A 69 -13.63 2.41 -24.13
C THR A 69 -12.73 3.47 -23.50
N ASP A 70 -13.12 4.73 -23.33
CA ASP A 70 -12.29 5.66 -22.54
C ASP A 70 -13.04 6.94 -22.08
N PRO A 71 -13.54 7.01 -20.83
CA PRO A 71 -14.10 8.25 -20.26
C PRO A 71 -13.12 9.42 -20.25
N ALA A 72 -11.80 9.17 -20.32
CA ALA A 72 -10.77 10.22 -20.37
C ALA A 72 -10.61 10.84 -21.77
N MET A 73 -10.96 10.10 -22.84
CA MET A 73 -11.01 10.68 -24.20
C MET A 73 -12.11 11.73 -24.32
N VAL A 74 -13.29 11.51 -23.71
CA VAL A 74 -14.39 12.49 -23.71
C VAL A 74 -13.92 13.86 -23.23
N TRP A 75 -13.14 13.92 -22.15
CA TRP A 75 -12.72 15.19 -21.58
C TRP A 75 -11.56 15.86 -22.33
N THR A 76 -10.73 15.07 -23.01
CA THR A 76 -9.58 15.60 -23.75
C THR A 76 -10.01 16.06 -25.16
N ASP A 77 -10.94 15.34 -25.80
CA ASP A 77 -11.40 15.63 -27.17
C ASP A 77 -12.57 16.64 -27.25
N LEU A 78 -13.39 16.80 -26.20
CA LEU A 78 -14.46 17.85 -26.18
C LEU A 78 -13.99 19.21 -25.66
N VAL A 79 -12.95 19.25 -24.81
CA VAL A 79 -12.58 20.48 -24.09
C VAL A 79 -11.28 21.08 -24.61
N GLY A 80 -10.39 20.28 -25.21
CA GLY A 80 -9.11 20.72 -25.74
C GLY A 80 -8.24 21.48 -24.73
N THR A 81 -7.15 22.08 -25.20
CA THR A 81 -6.55 23.21 -24.48
C THR A 81 -7.50 24.41 -24.51
N ALA A 82 -7.35 25.40 -23.62
CA ALA A 82 -8.29 26.53 -23.49
C ALA A 82 -8.55 27.30 -24.81
N ASP A 83 -7.67 27.16 -25.80
CA ASP A 83 -7.77 27.76 -27.13
C ASP A 83 -8.54 26.91 -28.16
N GLU A 84 -8.80 25.63 -27.88
CA GLU A 84 -9.44 24.64 -28.78
C GLU A 84 -10.92 24.35 -28.46
N LEU A 85 -11.52 25.11 -27.55
CA LEU A 85 -12.95 25.13 -27.20
C LEU A 85 -13.90 25.48 -28.38
N GLY A 86 -13.35 25.67 -29.58
CA GLY A 86 -14.04 26.04 -30.82
C GLY A 86 -14.90 24.94 -31.46
N ALA A 87 -14.91 23.70 -30.94
CA ALA A 87 -15.83 22.65 -31.41
C ALA A 87 -17.19 22.66 -30.68
N LEU A 88 -17.27 23.21 -29.46
CA LEU A 88 -18.53 23.44 -28.74
C LEU A 88 -19.22 24.76 -29.14
N THR A 89 -18.59 25.56 -30.00
CA THR A 89 -19.15 26.81 -30.53
C THR A 89 -20.02 26.60 -31.78
N THR A 90 -20.11 25.37 -32.33
CA THR A 90 -21.05 25.01 -33.40
C THR A 90 -22.42 24.58 -32.90
N LEU A 91 -22.63 24.46 -31.57
CA LEU A 91 -23.95 24.30 -30.99
C LEU A 91 -24.75 25.58 -31.24
N GLY A 92 -25.94 25.44 -31.83
CA GLY A 92 -26.81 26.59 -32.08
C GLY A 92 -27.19 27.28 -30.77
N ASP A 93 -27.58 28.56 -30.84
CA ASP A 93 -27.94 29.45 -29.71
C ASP A 93 -29.13 28.96 -28.83
N SER A 94 -29.56 27.69 -28.93
CA SER A 94 -30.74 27.12 -28.27
C SER A 94 -30.61 25.63 -27.92
N GLU A 95 -29.40 25.12 -27.73
CA GLU A 95 -29.16 23.68 -27.50
C GLU A 95 -28.61 23.36 -26.10
N ALA A 96 -29.13 22.30 -25.48
CA ALA A 96 -28.71 21.77 -24.19
C ALA A 96 -28.19 20.33 -24.35
N VAL A 97 -27.05 20.00 -23.72
CA VAL A 97 -26.36 18.71 -23.85
C VAL A 97 -26.20 18.07 -22.46
N PHE A 98 -26.58 16.80 -22.33
CA PHE A 98 -26.59 16.04 -21.08
C PHE A 98 -25.67 14.82 -21.17
N LEU A 99 -24.87 14.50 -20.15
CA LEU A 99 -23.93 13.37 -20.18
C LEU A 99 -23.97 12.55 -18.87
N TYR A 100 -23.85 11.23 -19.01
CA TYR A 100 -23.92 10.22 -17.94
C TYR A 100 -22.76 9.23 -18.03
N GLY A 101 -21.78 9.32 -17.14
CA GLY A 101 -20.71 8.31 -17.04
C GLY A 101 -19.95 8.03 -18.34
N GLY A 102 -19.90 8.99 -19.27
CA GLY A 102 -19.38 8.77 -20.62
C GLY A 102 -20.35 8.06 -21.57
N ALA A 103 -21.67 8.28 -21.42
CA ALA A 103 -22.75 7.88 -22.33
C ALA A 103 -23.94 8.86 -22.16
N LEU A 104 -24.96 8.82 -23.02
CA LEU A 104 -26.12 9.71 -22.90
C LEU A 104 -27.22 9.25 -21.99
N LEU A 105 -27.94 10.22 -21.43
CA LEU A 105 -29.29 10.01 -20.93
C LEU A 105 -30.32 10.14 -22.05
N HIS A 106 -31.07 9.07 -22.28
CA HIS A 106 -32.23 9.04 -23.17
C HIS A 106 -33.32 10.02 -22.68
N HIS A 107 -33.95 10.77 -23.58
CA HIS A 107 -34.92 11.83 -23.23
C HIS A 107 -36.13 11.36 -22.37
N GLU A 108 -36.51 10.08 -22.45
CA GLU A 108 -37.57 9.48 -21.63
C GLU A 108 -37.22 9.50 -20.13
N LEU A 109 -35.93 9.38 -19.77
CA LEU A 109 -35.44 9.44 -18.38
C LEU A 109 -35.44 10.86 -17.82
N LEU A 110 -35.43 11.87 -18.70
CA LEU A 110 -35.47 13.29 -18.35
C LEU A 110 -36.91 13.84 -18.31
N ARG A 111 -37.91 13.06 -18.74
CA ARG A 111 -39.33 13.48 -18.81
C ARG A 111 -39.88 14.01 -17.48
N PRO A 112 -39.57 13.43 -16.29
CA PRO A 112 -40.04 13.97 -15.01
C PRO A 112 -39.39 15.32 -14.65
N TRP A 113 -38.22 15.61 -15.21
CA TRP A 113 -37.39 16.79 -14.89
C TRP A 113 -37.38 17.82 -16.01
N LYS A 114 -38.06 17.51 -17.13
CA LYS A 114 -38.17 18.32 -18.34
C LYS A 114 -38.54 19.76 -18.03
N SER A 115 -39.56 19.97 -17.19
CA SER A 115 -39.99 21.31 -16.78
C SER A 115 -38.95 22.08 -15.94
N GLY A 116 -38.06 21.39 -15.22
CA GLY A 116 -36.96 22.00 -14.47
C GLY A 116 -35.72 22.27 -15.31
N LEU A 117 -35.39 21.38 -16.25
CA LEU A 117 -34.30 21.56 -17.21
C LEU A 117 -34.61 22.62 -18.26
N GLU A 118 -35.87 22.69 -18.72
CA GLU A 118 -36.38 23.77 -19.56
C GLU A 118 -36.31 25.12 -18.85
N ALA A 119 -36.47 25.16 -17.53
CA ALA A 119 -36.26 26.36 -16.73
C ALA A 119 -34.76 26.73 -16.66
N LEU A 120 -33.84 25.77 -16.44
CA LEU A 120 -32.39 26.01 -16.34
C LEU A 120 -31.82 26.54 -17.65
N SER A 121 -32.38 26.11 -18.78
CA SER A 121 -32.02 26.61 -20.10
C SER A 121 -32.63 27.98 -20.47
N ALA A 122 -33.66 28.46 -19.76
CA ALA A 122 -34.39 29.68 -20.13
C ALA A 122 -33.74 30.98 -19.61
N GLY A 123 -32.87 30.91 -18.60
CA GLY A 123 -32.17 32.06 -18.01
C GLY A 123 -30.69 32.20 -18.41
N TRP A 124 -30.14 31.23 -19.12
CA TRP A 124 -28.70 31.03 -19.25
C TRP A 124 -28.34 30.81 -20.72
N ARG A 125 -27.36 31.56 -21.25
CA ARG A 125 -26.97 31.48 -22.66
C ARG A 125 -26.43 30.09 -23.07
N ARG A 126 -26.00 29.26 -22.12
CA ARG A 126 -25.62 27.84 -22.26
C ARG A 126 -25.87 27.12 -20.93
N ALA A 127 -26.30 25.84 -20.96
CA ALA A 127 -26.45 25.00 -19.77
C ALA A 127 -25.85 23.60 -20.02
N VAL A 128 -24.96 23.16 -19.12
CA VAL A 128 -24.37 21.80 -19.11
C VAL A 128 -24.57 21.24 -17.71
N VAL A 129 -25.17 20.05 -17.59
CA VAL A 129 -25.43 19.39 -16.30
C VAL A 129 -24.84 17.98 -16.30
N ALA A 130 -24.12 17.65 -15.22
CA ALA A 130 -23.26 16.47 -15.04
C ALA A 130 -23.80 15.46 -13.98
N PRO A 131 -23.13 14.35 -13.65
CA PRO A 131 -23.59 12.97 -13.89
C PRO A 131 -24.32 12.27 -12.71
N ILE A 132 -25.13 11.25 -13.04
CA ILE A 132 -25.74 10.31 -12.07
C ILE A 132 -25.02 8.93 -12.18
N HIS A 133 -25.07 8.06 -11.15
CA HIS A 133 -24.30 6.79 -11.09
C HIS A 133 -25.02 5.51 -11.60
N ARG A 134 -24.25 4.49 -12.03
CA ARG A 134 -24.63 3.20 -12.68
C ARG A 134 -25.71 2.35 -11.99
N ARG A 135 -25.92 2.50 -10.68
CA ARG A 135 -26.83 1.65 -9.89
C ARG A 135 -28.32 1.95 -10.12
N THR A 136 -28.67 3.09 -10.69
CA THR A 136 -30.08 3.50 -10.91
C THR A 136 -30.63 3.02 -12.26
N VAL A 137 -29.77 2.68 -13.21
CA VAL A 137 -30.14 2.34 -14.60
C VAL A 137 -30.60 0.89 -14.76
N SER A 138 -30.09 -0.04 -13.95
CA SER A 138 -30.48 -1.46 -13.99
C SER A 138 -31.92 -1.74 -13.52
N ALA A 139 -32.63 -0.71 -13.04
CA ALA A 139 -34.00 -0.82 -12.55
C ALA A 139 -35.08 -0.48 -13.61
N LEU A 140 -34.70 -0.16 -14.86
CA LEU A 140 -35.63 0.41 -15.85
C LEU A 140 -35.59 -0.29 -17.24
N PRO A 141 -36.07 -1.54 -17.37
CA PRO A 141 -35.96 -2.32 -18.61
C PRO A 141 -36.92 -1.91 -19.73
N ASP A 142 -38.06 -1.28 -19.43
CA ASP A 142 -39.19 -1.17 -20.39
C ASP A 142 -39.24 0.15 -21.19
N LEU A 143 -38.29 1.08 -21.02
CA LEU A 143 -38.37 2.46 -21.52
C LEU A 143 -37.54 2.76 -22.79
N VAL A 144 -36.91 1.76 -23.41
CA VAL A 144 -35.92 1.93 -24.49
C VAL A 144 -36.53 1.80 -25.90
N LYS A 145 -37.66 2.48 -26.18
CA LYS A 145 -38.12 2.66 -27.57
C LYS A 145 -37.97 4.13 -27.98
N PRO A 146 -37.37 4.46 -29.14
CA PRO A 146 -37.03 5.84 -29.48
C PRO A 146 -38.29 6.65 -29.83
N ALA A 147 -38.45 7.83 -29.22
CA ALA A 147 -39.48 8.79 -29.62
C ALA A 147 -38.89 9.86 -30.57
N ALA A 148 -39.73 10.36 -31.47
CA ALA A 148 -39.35 11.34 -32.48
C ALA A 148 -38.90 12.68 -31.87
N GLY A 149 -37.68 13.13 -32.21
CA GLY A 149 -37.20 14.48 -31.88
C GLY A 149 -35.78 14.59 -31.33
N CYS A 150 -35.10 13.47 -31.02
CA CYS A 150 -33.68 13.45 -30.66
C CYS A 150 -32.77 13.37 -31.89
N SER A 151 -31.68 14.14 -31.88
CA SER A 151 -30.51 13.96 -32.76
C SER A 151 -29.41 13.27 -31.96
N SER A 152 -28.73 12.28 -32.54
CA SER A 152 -27.57 11.62 -31.92
C SER A 152 -26.27 12.10 -32.56
N ILE A 153 -25.28 12.42 -31.73
CA ILE A 153 -23.88 12.62 -32.16
C ILE A 153 -23.10 11.37 -31.71
N GLU A 154 -22.45 10.68 -32.64
CA GLU A 154 -21.54 9.56 -32.34
C GLU A 154 -20.11 10.09 -32.18
N VAL A 155 -19.45 9.75 -31.07
CA VAL A 155 -18.01 10.00 -30.92
C VAL A 155 -17.24 8.83 -31.55
N PRO A 156 -16.41 9.08 -32.58
CA PRO A 156 -15.67 8.03 -33.23
C PRO A 156 -14.66 7.38 -32.27
N GLU A 157 -14.50 6.05 -32.35
CA GLU A 157 -13.41 5.35 -31.66
C GLU A 157 -12.06 5.99 -31.98
N PHE A 158 -11.08 5.90 -31.08
CA PHE A 158 -9.75 6.48 -31.30
C PHE A 158 -9.15 6.06 -32.66
N ARG A 159 -9.34 4.80 -33.05
CA ARG A 159 -8.91 4.26 -34.36
C ARG A 159 -9.62 4.90 -35.55
N ASN A 160 -10.86 5.30 -35.36
CA ASN A 160 -11.71 5.94 -36.36
C ASN A 160 -11.49 7.46 -36.42
N THR A 161 -10.76 8.04 -35.46
CA THR A 161 -10.28 9.42 -35.51
C THR A 161 -9.24 9.58 -36.62
N SER A 162 -9.26 10.74 -37.29
CA SER A 162 -8.33 11.03 -38.38
C SER A 162 -6.88 10.83 -37.95
N ARG A 163 -6.06 10.26 -38.83
CA ARG A 163 -4.63 10.01 -38.56
C ARG A 163 -3.91 11.30 -38.16
N ALA A 164 -4.27 12.44 -38.74
CA ALA A 164 -3.66 13.74 -38.41
C ALA A 164 -3.86 14.11 -36.93
N VAL A 165 -5.07 13.94 -36.40
CA VAL A 165 -5.38 14.21 -34.99
C VAL A 165 -4.66 13.22 -34.08
N ARG A 166 -4.65 11.93 -34.44
CA ARG A 166 -3.90 10.92 -33.68
C ARG A 166 -2.40 11.21 -33.61
N VAL A 167 -1.80 11.63 -34.72
CA VAL A 167 -0.39 12.02 -34.80
C VAL A 167 -0.10 13.26 -33.97
N ALA A 168 -0.95 14.29 -34.04
CA ALA A 168 -0.81 15.49 -33.21
C ALA A 168 -0.83 15.14 -31.71
N LEU A 169 -1.79 14.32 -31.28
CA LEU A 169 -1.86 13.85 -29.90
C LEU A 169 -0.62 13.03 -29.49
N ALA A 170 -0.13 12.16 -30.36
CA ALA A 170 1.10 11.41 -30.12
C ALA A 170 2.30 12.35 -29.95
N HIS A 171 2.40 13.41 -30.77
CA HIS A 171 3.45 14.44 -30.64
C HIS A 171 3.40 15.16 -29.29
N ASP A 172 2.21 15.50 -28.81
CA ASP A 172 2.06 16.18 -27.52
C ASP A 172 2.42 15.25 -26.36
N LEU A 173 1.96 13.99 -26.39
CA LEU A 173 2.34 12.98 -25.39
C LEU A 173 3.86 12.74 -25.38
N VAL A 174 4.49 12.66 -26.56
CA VAL A 174 5.95 12.50 -26.68
C VAL A 174 6.68 13.70 -26.09
N ARG A 175 6.20 14.92 -26.35
CA ARG A 175 6.78 16.16 -25.79
C ARG A 175 6.64 16.24 -24.27
N GLU A 176 5.52 15.76 -23.72
CA GLU A 176 5.29 15.73 -22.26
C GLU A 176 6.16 14.70 -21.54
N ALA A 177 6.31 13.51 -22.13
CA ALA A 177 7.04 12.40 -21.52
C ALA A 177 8.56 12.46 -21.72
N TRP A 178 9.05 13.26 -22.67
CA TRP A 178 10.45 13.24 -23.11
C TRP A 178 11.06 14.66 -23.11
N PRO A 179 11.92 15.00 -22.14
CA PRO A 179 12.38 16.39 -21.90
C PRO A 179 13.52 16.89 -22.84
N ASP A 180 14.17 16.00 -23.58
CA ASP A 180 15.11 16.33 -24.67
C ASP A 180 14.40 16.25 -26.03
N PRO A 181 14.92 16.85 -27.14
CA PRO A 181 14.23 16.80 -28.42
C PRO A 181 14.05 15.34 -28.85
N ALA A 182 12.83 14.83 -28.69
CA ALA A 182 12.46 13.49 -29.12
C ALA A 182 12.71 13.36 -30.63
N PRO A 183 13.10 12.16 -31.12
CA PRO A 183 13.23 11.95 -32.55
C PRO A 183 11.93 12.31 -33.26
N ALA A 184 12.04 13.08 -34.35
CA ALA A 184 10.91 13.73 -35.01
C ALA A 184 9.88 12.75 -35.61
N ASP A 185 10.19 11.45 -35.62
CA ASP A 185 9.42 10.36 -36.20
C ASP A 185 8.75 9.43 -35.17
N VAL A 186 9.01 9.59 -33.87
CA VAL A 186 8.48 8.68 -32.83
C VAL A 186 6.96 8.68 -32.79
N ALA A 187 6.33 9.85 -32.90
CA ALA A 187 4.87 9.97 -32.86
C ALA A 187 4.23 9.26 -34.07
N GLU A 188 4.78 9.44 -35.27
CA GLU A 188 4.35 8.79 -36.50
C GLU A 188 4.50 7.26 -36.41
N LEU A 189 5.64 6.80 -35.91
CA LEU A 189 5.90 5.36 -35.71
C LEU A 189 4.93 4.73 -34.72
N LEU A 190 4.57 5.44 -33.64
CA LEU A 190 3.60 4.96 -32.66
C LEU A 190 2.18 4.88 -33.24
N ILE A 191 1.77 5.86 -34.05
CA ILE A 191 0.46 5.83 -34.70
C ILE A 191 0.37 4.77 -35.80
N GLU A 192 1.46 4.48 -36.52
CA GLU A 192 1.52 3.39 -37.50
C GLU A 192 1.29 2.00 -36.89
N ARG A 193 1.43 1.86 -35.56
CA ARG A 193 1.10 0.64 -34.82
C ARG A 193 -0.37 0.51 -34.43
N ASP A 194 -1.20 1.46 -34.82
CA ASP A 194 -2.66 1.49 -34.64
C ASP A 194 -3.14 1.21 -33.20
N PRO A 195 -2.72 2.07 -32.24
CA PRO A 195 -3.17 1.96 -30.84
C PRO A 195 -4.70 1.95 -30.77
N ALA A 196 -5.25 1.04 -29.97
CA ALA A 196 -6.68 0.89 -29.74
C ALA A 196 -7.28 2.05 -28.94
N SER A 197 -6.46 2.73 -28.12
CA SER A 197 -6.88 3.87 -27.30
C SER A 197 -5.73 4.86 -27.06
N ARG A 198 -6.08 6.07 -26.63
CA ARG A 198 -5.11 7.05 -26.12
C ARG A 198 -4.28 6.49 -24.96
N THR A 199 -4.91 5.76 -24.05
CA THR A 199 -4.23 5.14 -22.90
C THR A 199 -3.15 4.16 -23.34
N GLU A 200 -3.41 3.37 -24.39
CA GLU A 200 -2.41 2.49 -24.99
C GLU A 200 -1.27 3.28 -25.64
N LEU A 201 -1.60 4.32 -26.42
CA LEU A 201 -0.62 5.22 -27.02
C LEU A 201 0.29 5.89 -25.97
N GLN A 202 -0.28 6.42 -24.89
CA GLN A 202 0.48 7.06 -23.81
C GLN A 202 1.48 6.10 -23.15
N ARG A 203 1.07 4.85 -22.89
CA ARG A 203 1.98 3.83 -22.34
C ARG A 203 3.12 3.50 -23.29
N TRP A 204 2.85 3.46 -24.60
CA TRP A 204 3.91 3.26 -25.58
C TRP A 204 4.89 4.43 -25.62
N VAL A 205 4.39 5.67 -25.49
CA VAL A 205 5.23 6.87 -25.38
C VAL A 205 6.13 6.80 -24.12
N GLU A 206 5.55 6.52 -22.96
CA GLU A 206 6.28 6.39 -21.70
C GLU A 206 7.34 5.28 -21.76
N HIS A 207 7.02 4.14 -22.38
CA HIS A 207 7.97 3.07 -22.61
C HIS A 207 9.15 3.50 -23.51
N CYS A 208 8.87 4.20 -24.61
CA CYS A 208 9.89 4.72 -25.50
C CYS A 208 10.82 5.72 -24.80
N ALA A 209 10.28 6.60 -23.95
CA ALA A 209 11.07 7.56 -23.16
C ALA A 209 12.04 6.84 -22.21
N VAL A 210 11.56 5.83 -21.47
CA VAL A 210 12.39 5.03 -20.54
C VAL A 210 13.51 4.28 -21.28
N VAL A 211 13.20 3.69 -22.43
CA VAL A 211 14.21 2.99 -23.25
C VAL A 211 15.26 3.95 -23.78
N ALA A 212 14.86 5.16 -24.18
CA ALA A 212 15.79 6.15 -24.69
C ALA A 212 16.72 6.73 -23.62
N GLU A 213 16.20 7.00 -22.41
CA GLU A 213 17.03 7.39 -21.26
C GLU A 213 18.08 6.32 -20.95
N SER A 214 17.68 5.04 -21.03
CA SER A 214 18.57 3.90 -20.81
C SER A 214 19.62 3.71 -21.91
N ALA A 215 19.35 4.22 -23.13
CA ALA A 215 20.22 4.08 -24.29
C ALA A 215 21.29 5.20 -24.41
N ALA A 216 21.44 6.07 -23.39
CA ALA A 216 22.49 7.11 -23.31
C ALA A 216 22.60 7.99 -24.57
N GLY A 217 21.48 8.37 -25.18
CA GLY A 217 21.44 9.26 -26.35
C GLY A 217 21.62 8.59 -27.72
N ALA A 218 21.67 7.25 -27.78
CA ALA A 218 21.52 6.55 -29.05
C ALA A 218 20.07 6.59 -29.54
N SER A 219 19.85 6.75 -30.85
CA SER A 219 18.52 6.70 -31.47
C SER A 219 17.81 5.39 -31.08
N VAL A 220 16.55 5.48 -30.63
CA VAL A 220 15.75 4.29 -30.26
C VAL A 220 15.69 3.35 -31.47
N PRO A 221 16.24 2.11 -31.36
CA PRO A 221 16.27 1.23 -32.51
C PRO A 221 14.84 0.82 -32.91
N PRO A 222 14.53 0.67 -34.21
CA PRO A 222 13.19 0.27 -34.68
C PRO A 222 12.68 -1.04 -34.06
N SER A 223 13.58 -1.89 -33.55
CA SER A 223 13.25 -3.13 -32.85
C SER A 223 12.55 -2.92 -31.50
N THR A 224 12.74 -1.78 -30.81
CA THR A 224 12.05 -1.46 -29.55
C THR A 224 10.52 -1.44 -29.74
N PHE A 225 10.07 -1.04 -30.93
CA PHE A 225 8.66 -0.97 -31.29
C PHE A 225 8.03 -2.34 -31.62
N SER A 226 8.84 -3.40 -31.72
CA SER A 226 8.36 -4.77 -31.95
C SER A 226 8.06 -5.54 -30.66
N SER A 227 8.49 -5.02 -29.51
CA SER A 227 8.37 -5.65 -28.20
C SER A 227 7.34 -4.97 -27.28
N PHE A 228 6.42 -4.15 -27.81
CA PHE A 228 5.39 -3.55 -26.97
C PHE A 228 4.59 -4.66 -26.27
N PRO A 229 4.51 -4.65 -24.93
CA PRO A 229 3.73 -5.64 -24.21
C PRO A 229 2.28 -5.50 -24.65
N ARG A 230 1.71 -6.57 -25.20
CA ARG A 230 0.26 -6.64 -25.43
C ARG A 230 -0.40 -6.42 -24.08
N VAL A 231 -1.29 -5.45 -23.99
CA VAL A 231 -2.04 -5.17 -22.76
C VAL A 231 -2.89 -6.40 -22.46
N HIS A 232 -2.41 -7.25 -21.54
CA HIS A 232 -3.28 -8.23 -20.91
C HIS A 232 -4.30 -7.45 -20.09
N SER A 233 -5.58 -7.58 -20.45
CA SER A 233 -6.70 -7.03 -19.69
C SER A 233 -6.59 -7.47 -18.24
N PHE A 234 -6.41 -6.52 -17.31
CA PHE A 234 -6.35 -6.82 -15.88
C PHE A 234 -7.62 -7.60 -15.48
N PRO A 235 -7.49 -8.84 -14.96
CA PRO A 235 -8.67 -9.68 -14.70
C PRO A 235 -9.48 -9.25 -13.46
N ARG A 236 -9.10 -8.17 -12.76
CA ARG A 236 -9.81 -7.69 -11.57
C ARG A 236 -10.14 -6.20 -11.68
N PRO A 237 -11.38 -5.79 -11.32
CA PRO A 237 -11.75 -4.38 -11.32
C PRO A 237 -10.86 -3.61 -10.35
N ILE A 238 -10.26 -2.52 -10.83
CA ILE A 238 -9.47 -1.59 -10.02
C ILE A 238 -10.41 -1.03 -8.94
N ARG A 239 -10.17 -1.41 -7.67
CA ARG A 239 -10.98 -0.92 -6.55
C ARG A 239 -10.65 0.55 -6.28
N SER A 240 -11.66 1.34 -5.94
CA SER A 240 -11.48 2.73 -5.54
C SER A 240 -10.77 2.85 -4.18
N LYS A 241 -10.14 4.00 -3.93
CA LYS A 241 -9.54 4.37 -2.62
C LYS A 241 -10.52 4.14 -1.47
N THR A 242 -11.77 4.60 -1.63
CA THR A 242 -12.85 4.45 -0.64
C THR A 242 -13.18 2.99 -0.37
N SER A 243 -13.22 2.14 -1.41
CA SER A 243 -13.48 0.70 -1.23
C SER A 243 -12.35 0.00 -0.48
N LEU A 244 -11.10 0.36 -0.74
CA LEU A 244 -9.94 -0.19 -0.02
C LEU A 244 -9.90 0.29 1.43
N ALA A 245 -10.20 1.57 1.69
CA ALA A 245 -10.30 2.14 3.03
C ALA A 245 -11.39 1.46 3.85
N ALA A 246 -12.60 1.31 3.29
CA ALA A 246 -13.70 0.60 3.97
C ALA A 246 -13.32 -0.84 4.32
N LYS A 247 -12.61 -1.53 3.42
CA LYS A 247 -12.13 -2.89 3.68
C LYS A 247 -11.06 -2.95 4.78
N PHE A 248 -10.16 -1.96 4.84
CA PHE A 248 -9.19 -1.85 5.92
C PHE A 248 -9.87 -1.66 7.28
N GLU A 249 -10.92 -0.84 7.36
CA GLU A 249 -11.72 -0.71 8.59
C GLU A 249 -12.45 -2.02 8.95
N MET A 250 -12.93 -2.78 7.96
CA MET A 250 -13.48 -4.12 8.22
C MET A 250 -12.43 -5.07 8.80
N ILE A 251 -11.18 -5.01 8.33
CA ILE A 251 -10.08 -5.84 8.88
C ILE A 251 -9.78 -5.42 10.33
N LYS A 252 -9.77 -4.12 10.64
CA LYS A 252 -9.63 -3.65 12.03
C LYS A 252 -10.74 -4.19 12.93
N ALA A 253 -11.98 -4.20 12.44
CA ALA A 253 -13.10 -4.79 13.16
C ALA A 253 -12.94 -6.32 13.34
N ASP A 254 -12.51 -7.03 12.29
CA ASP A 254 -12.23 -8.48 12.34
C ASP A 254 -11.08 -8.79 13.35
N ILE A 255 -10.07 -7.93 13.45
CA ILE A 255 -8.98 -8.03 14.44
C ILE A 255 -9.53 -7.85 15.86
N ALA A 256 -10.35 -6.81 16.10
CA ALA A 256 -10.96 -6.58 17.42
C ALA A 256 -11.92 -7.72 17.83
N GLU A 257 -12.62 -8.32 16.88
CA GLU A 257 -13.42 -9.52 17.12
C GLU A 257 -12.55 -10.73 17.44
N THR A 258 -11.44 -10.92 16.71
CA THR A 258 -10.48 -11.99 17.00
C THR A 258 -9.89 -11.85 18.40
N ASP A 259 -9.54 -10.62 18.80
CA ASP A 259 -9.03 -10.32 20.13
C ASP A 259 -10.03 -10.68 21.23
N ARG A 260 -11.31 -10.28 21.06
CA ARG A 260 -12.39 -10.63 21.99
C ARG A 260 -12.61 -12.14 22.07
N ALA A 261 -12.73 -12.82 20.93
CA ALA A 261 -12.91 -14.27 20.91
C ALA A 261 -11.75 -15.03 21.55
N TYR A 262 -10.51 -14.54 21.37
CA TYR A 262 -9.34 -15.10 22.03
C TYR A 262 -9.36 -14.80 23.53
N ALA A 263 -9.72 -13.58 23.95
CA ALA A 263 -9.85 -13.21 25.34
C ALA A 263 -10.94 -14.02 26.07
N ASP A 264 -12.06 -14.32 25.42
CA ASP A 264 -13.10 -15.20 25.97
C ASP A 264 -12.56 -16.62 26.23
N TRP A 265 -11.65 -17.11 25.38
CA TRP A 265 -11.00 -18.41 25.56
C TRP A 265 -9.88 -18.38 26.61
N ARG A 266 -9.04 -17.34 26.59
CA ARG A 266 -7.73 -17.33 27.25
C ARG A 266 -7.63 -16.35 28.41
N ASN A 267 -8.67 -15.56 28.65
CA ASN A 267 -8.74 -14.50 29.65
C ASN A 267 -7.57 -13.49 29.53
N GLU A 268 -7.09 -13.27 28.31
CA GLU A 268 -6.05 -12.30 27.98
C GLU A 268 -6.21 -11.83 26.53
N PRO A 269 -5.82 -10.58 26.20
CA PRO A 269 -5.84 -10.11 24.81
C PRO A 269 -4.79 -10.85 23.97
N LEU A 270 -5.12 -11.07 22.70
CA LEU A 270 -4.19 -11.62 21.71
C LEU A 270 -3.28 -10.53 21.15
N PHE A 271 -3.83 -9.35 20.90
CA PHE A 271 -3.12 -8.26 20.25
C PHE A 271 -2.74 -7.15 21.23
N SER A 272 -1.61 -6.50 20.96
CA SER A 272 -1.30 -5.22 21.60
C SER A 272 -2.06 -4.10 20.89
N PRO A 273 -2.53 -3.07 21.61
CA PRO A 273 -3.14 -1.91 20.99
C PRO A 273 -2.14 -1.23 20.05
N VAL A 274 -2.44 -1.18 18.76
CA VAL A 274 -1.67 -0.38 17.80
C VAL A 274 -2.23 1.04 17.85
N GLN A 275 -1.36 2.03 18.06
CA GLN A 275 -1.78 3.42 17.97
C GLN A 275 -2.27 3.70 16.54
N ASP A 276 -3.47 4.29 16.41
CA ASP A 276 -4.08 4.70 15.14
C ASP A 276 -3.38 5.92 14.51
N ALA A 277 -2.06 6.03 14.69
CA ALA A 277 -1.24 7.14 14.20
C ALA A 277 -1.10 7.15 12.67
N ILE A 278 -1.50 6.07 11.98
CA ILE A 278 -1.29 5.94 10.54
C ILE A 278 -2.58 5.53 9.82
N ALA A 279 -3.09 6.40 8.97
CA ALA A 279 -4.21 6.14 8.07
C ALA A 279 -3.67 5.74 6.68
N PRO A 280 -3.69 4.45 6.29
CA PRO A 280 -3.05 4.00 5.06
C PRO A 280 -3.57 4.69 3.80
N PHE A 281 -4.83 5.09 3.81
CA PHE A 281 -5.48 5.74 2.68
C PHE A 281 -5.58 7.26 2.86
N ALA A 282 -4.70 7.91 3.63
CA ALA A 282 -4.67 9.38 3.66
C ALA A 282 -4.07 9.96 2.35
N SER A 283 -2.95 9.40 1.89
CA SER A 283 -2.19 9.88 0.71
C SER A 283 -3.00 9.84 -0.61
N HIS A 284 -2.57 10.60 -1.62
CA HIS A 284 -3.04 10.46 -3.00
C HIS A 284 -2.27 9.40 -3.81
N ASP A 285 -1.14 8.91 -3.29
CA ASP A 285 -0.30 7.92 -3.93
C ASP A 285 -0.69 6.47 -3.54
N PRO A 286 -1.12 5.63 -4.50
CA PRO A 286 -1.42 4.23 -4.26
C PRO A 286 -0.28 3.38 -3.68
N ARG A 287 0.98 3.70 -4.01
CA ARG A 287 2.13 2.99 -3.45
C ARG A 287 2.23 3.25 -1.95
N SER A 288 2.07 4.51 -1.54
CA SER A 288 1.99 4.88 -0.11
C SER A 288 0.88 4.12 0.63
N TRP A 289 -0.29 3.89 0.01
CA TRP A 289 -1.36 3.08 0.62
C TRP A 289 -0.90 1.66 0.95
N PHE A 290 -0.28 1.01 -0.04
CA PHE A 290 0.23 -0.35 0.10
C PHE A 290 1.27 -0.45 1.22
N VAL A 291 2.31 0.40 1.18
CA VAL A 291 3.41 0.39 2.15
C VAL A 291 2.89 0.63 3.56
N THR A 292 1.93 1.55 3.70
CA THR A 292 1.36 1.90 5.00
C THR A 292 0.50 0.77 5.55
N ALA A 293 -0.30 0.10 4.71
CA ALA A 293 -1.08 -1.08 5.12
C ALA A 293 -0.18 -2.26 5.54
N VAL A 294 0.91 -2.50 4.81
CA VAL A 294 1.95 -3.50 5.20
C VAL A 294 2.57 -3.13 6.55
N SER A 295 2.86 -1.86 6.76
CA SER A 295 3.44 -1.36 8.01
C SER A 295 2.50 -1.55 9.19
N TYR A 296 1.23 -1.21 9.03
CA TYR A 296 0.20 -1.41 10.05
C TYR A 296 0.06 -2.89 10.41
N ALA A 297 -0.08 -3.77 9.41
CA ALA A 297 -0.18 -5.21 9.64
C ALA A 297 1.07 -5.77 10.35
N ALA A 298 2.26 -5.29 9.99
CA ALA A 298 3.50 -5.68 10.64
C ALA A 298 3.54 -5.27 12.12
N CYS A 299 3.14 -4.05 12.47
CA CYS A 299 3.04 -3.63 13.88
C CYS A 299 2.02 -4.50 14.63
N GLN A 300 0.84 -4.72 14.03
CA GLN A 300 -0.22 -5.52 14.62
C GLN A 300 0.22 -6.95 14.97
N TYR A 301 1.05 -7.57 14.10
CA TYR A 301 1.39 -8.99 14.23
C TYR A 301 2.80 -9.28 14.74
N PHE A 302 3.76 -8.36 14.62
CA PHE A 302 5.17 -8.62 14.94
C PHE A 302 5.64 -7.98 16.25
N ASP A 303 4.76 -7.30 16.99
CA ASP A 303 5.04 -6.77 18.32
C ASP A 303 5.03 -7.87 19.41
N ALA A 304 5.00 -7.53 20.70
CA ALA A 304 5.31 -8.44 21.80
C ALA A 304 4.50 -9.76 21.84
N ALA A 305 3.29 -9.80 21.24
CA ALA A 305 2.45 -11.00 21.15
C ALA A 305 2.71 -11.86 19.89
N ALA A 306 3.67 -11.50 19.05
CA ALA A 306 3.91 -12.13 17.76
C ALA A 306 3.99 -13.67 17.77
N PRO A 307 4.72 -14.31 18.71
CA PRO A 307 4.84 -15.77 18.72
C PRO A 307 3.48 -16.48 18.85
N VAL A 308 2.60 -15.96 19.72
CA VAL A 308 1.27 -16.52 19.95
C VAL A 308 0.37 -16.30 18.74
N VAL A 309 0.38 -15.10 18.15
CA VAL A 309 -0.37 -14.78 16.93
C VAL A 309 0.02 -15.71 15.79
N PHE A 310 1.32 -15.88 15.54
CA PHE A 310 1.80 -16.80 14.51
C PHE A 310 1.33 -18.22 14.78
N ARG A 311 1.50 -18.69 16.02
CA ARG A 311 1.13 -20.05 16.40
C ARG A 311 -0.36 -20.31 16.32
N LEU A 312 -1.19 -19.32 16.67
CA LEU A 312 -2.65 -19.38 16.49
C LEU A 312 -3.02 -19.48 15.02
N SER A 313 -2.33 -18.73 14.14
CA SER A 313 -2.63 -18.72 12.71
C SER A 313 -2.31 -20.04 11.99
N GLU A 314 -1.41 -20.85 12.55
CA GLU A 314 -1.07 -22.19 12.07
C GLU A 314 -2.17 -23.21 12.36
N LEU A 315 -3.12 -22.91 13.26
CA LEU A 315 -4.17 -23.85 13.61
C LEU A 315 -5.21 -23.98 12.48
N ILE A 316 -5.77 -25.17 12.35
CA ILE A 316 -6.97 -25.48 11.56
C ILE A 316 -7.97 -26.20 12.44
N VAL A 317 -9.25 -26.09 12.08
CA VAL A 317 -10.33 -26.89 12.67
C VAL A 317 -10.54 -28.10 11.77
N GLY A 318 -10.28 -29.31 12.28
CA GLY A 318 -10.55 -30.55 11.56
C GLY A 318 -12.05 -30.87 11.49
N ASP A 319 -12.42 -31.80 10.61
CA ASP A 319 -13.81 -32.26 10.47
C ASP A 319 -14.37 -32.90 11.74
N ASP A 320 -13.48 -33.40 12.62
CA ASP A 320 -13.78 -33.94 13.94
C ASP A 320 -13.89 -32.87 15.04
N GLY A 321 -13.80 -31.59 14.67
CA GLY A 321 -13.79 -30.45 15.59
C GLY A 321 -12.48 -30.31 16.38
N LEU A 322 -11.45 -31.12 16.11
CA LEU A 322 -10.15 -30.97 16.76
C LEU A 322 -9.36 -29.82 16.14
N LEU A 323 -8.68 -29.07 16.99
CA LEU A 323 -7.71 -28.07 16.55
C LEU A 323 -6.37 -28.74 16.23
N ARG A 324 -5.82 -28.50 15.05
CA ARG A 324 -4.55 -29.11 14.61
C ARG A 324 -3.60 -28.04 14.08
N PHE A 325 -2.32 -28.17 14.37
CA PHE A 325 -1.30 -27.32 13.76
C PHE A 325 -1.04 -27.79 12.33
N ASP A 326 -1.11 -26.86 11.41
CA ASP A 326 -0.73 -27.01 10.00
C ASP A 326 0.43 -26.05 9.68
N ARG A 327 0.79 -25.91 8.41
CA ARG A 327 1.82 -25.00 7.94
C ARG A 327 1.44 -23.53 8.16
N GLU A 328 2.47 -22.70 8.36
CA GLU A 328 2.37 -21.24 8.43
C GLU A 328 1.56 -20.73 7.21
N PRO A 329 0.50 -19.94 7.42
CA PRO A 329 -0.19 -19.27 6.32
C PRO A 329 0.80 -18.44 5.51
N GLY A 330 0.79 -18.59 4.19
CA GLY A 330 1.71 -17.87 3.29
C GLY A 330 1.74 -16.34 3.52
N PHE A 331 0.63 -15.79 4.02
CA PHE A 331 0.51 -14.37 4.38
C PHE A 331 1.64 -13.87 5.31
N PHE A 332 2.02 -14.59 6.36
CA PHE A 332 3.01 -14.09 7.32
C PHE A 332 4.43 -14.08 6.77
N ARG A 333 4.77 -15.08 5.96
CA ARG A 333 6.00 -15.10 5.16
C ARG A 333 6.05 -13.90 4.24
N ASP A 334 4.97 -13.65 3.50
CA ASP A 334 4.87 -12.56 2.55
C ASP A 334 4.93 -11.19 3.27
N LEU A 335 4.19 -11.02 4.37
CA LEU A 335 4.20 -9.81 5.20
C LEU A 335 5.61 -9.50 5.74
N ARG A 336 6.33 -10.52 6.22
CA ARG A 336 7.71 -10.36 6.71
C ARG A 336 8.65 -9.90 5.59
N ALA A 337 8.53 -10.49 4.40
CA ALA A 337 9.33 -10.12 3.24
C ALA A 337 9.01 -8.71 2.74
N LEU A 338 7.71 -8.37 2.59
CA LEU A 338 7.23 -7.05 2.18
C LEU A 338 7.66 -5.97 3.17
N ARG A 339 7.46 -6.19 4.48
CA ARG A 339 7.92 -5.28 5.53
C ARG A 339 9.42 -5.03 5.40
N THR A 340 10.21 -6.10 5.28
CA THR A 340 11.66 -5.99 5.16
C THR A 340 12.05 -5.17 3.93
N TYR A 341 11.43 -5.44 2.78
CA TYR A 341 11.69 -4.74 1.52
C TYR A 341 11.39 -3.24 1.57
N PHE A 342 10.29 -2.83 2.19
CA PHE A 342 9.88 -1.41 2.21
C PHE A 342 10.46 -0.60 3.38
N GLN A 343 10.74 -1.24 4.52
CA GLN A 343 11.13 -0.53 5.74
C GLN A 343 12.63 -0.64 6.05
N HIS A 344 13.33 -1.60 5.44
CA HIS A 344 14.73 -1.85 5.68
C HIS A 344 15.50 -1.76 4.36
N GLY A 345 16.57 -0.98 4.32
CA GLY A 345 17.47 -0.99 3.17
C GLY A 345 18.06 -2.39 2.99
N LEU A 346 17.72 -3.07 1.89
CA LEU A 346 18.23 -4.40 1.59
C LEU A 346 19.62 -4.30 0.97
N ASP A 347 20.63 -4.81 1.67
CA ASP A 347 21.95 -5.08 1.09
C ASP A 347 21.91 -6.43 0.36
N LEU A 348 21.90 -6.40 -0.97
CA LEU A 348 21.81 -7.60 -1.82
C LEU A 348 23.09 -8.46 -1.82
N SER A 349 24.17 -8.02 -1.16
CA SER A 349 25.36 -8.86 -0.95
C SER A 349 25.11 -10.03 0.01
N SER A 350 24.09 -9.93 0.86
CA SER A 350 23.68 -10.96 1.81
C SER A 350 22.67 -11.94 1.20
N ASP A 351 22.93 -13.25 1.34
CA ASP A 351 22.03 -14.32 0.89
C ASP A 351 20.60 -14.17 1.44
N LYS A 352 20.48 -13.77 2.70
CA LYS A 352 19.18 -13.57 3.37
C LYS A 352 18.39 -12.43 2.72
N ASN A 353 19.05 -11.32 2.40
CA ASN A 353 18.40 -10.17 1.77
C ASN A 353 18.02 -10.46 0.32
N ARG A 354 18.85 -11.23 -0.41
CA ARG A 354 18.53 -11.71 -1.75
C ARG A 354 17.31 -12.63 -1.74
N LEU A 355 17.19 -13.52 -0.75
CA LEU A 355 15.99 -14.36 -0.59
C LEU A 355 14.73 -13.52 -0.33
N THR A 356 14.82 -12.50 0.54
CA THR A 356 13.74 -11.55 0.80
C THR A 356 13.32 -10.82 -0.49
N TYR A 357 14.30 -10.28 -1.23
CA TYR A 357 14.06 -9.61 -2.50
C TYR A 357 13.34 -10.53 -3.49
N ASN A 358 13.86 -11.74 -3.71
CA ASN A 358 13.25 -12.71 -4.62
C ASN A 358 11.82 -13.10 -4.20
N THR A 359 11.55 -13.18 -2.90
CA THR A 359 10.20 -13.47 -2.38
C THR A 359 9.23 -12.35 -2.73
N VAL A 360 9.65 -11.08 -2.61
CA VAL A 360 8.82 -9.91 -2.96
C VAL A 360 8.60 -9.81 -4.46
N ILE A 361 9.64 -10.00 -5.28
CA ILE A 361 9.50 -10.00 -6.74
C ILE A 361 8.57 -11.12 -7.20
N ALA A 362 8.70 -12.33 -6.64
CA ALA A 362 7.77 -13.42 -6.93
C ALA A 362 6.32 -13.06 -6.53
N TRP A 363 6.15 -12.38 -5.39
CA TRP A 363 4.84 -11.92 -4.92
C TRP A 363 4.21 -10.87 -5.85
N PHE A 364 5.01 -9.94 -6.40
CA PHE A 364 4.54 -8.97 -7.41
C PHE A 364 4.17 -9.65 -8.73
N ARG A 365 5.05 -10.51 -9.27
CA ARG A 365 4.78 -11.27 -10.50
C ARG A 365 3.47 -12.05 -10.42
N ASP A 366 3.23 -12.71 -9.29
CA ASP A 366 2.00 -13.50 -9.05
C ASP A 366 0.72 -12.66 -9.06
N ARG A 367 0.79 -11.36 -8.76
CA ARG A 367 -0.39 -10.49 -8.56
C ARG A 367 -0.59 -9.43 -9.62
N CYS A 368 0.48 -9.01 -10.29
CA CYS A 368 0.44 -7.99 -11.33
C CYS A 368 1.41 -8.25 -12.49
N GLU A 369 1.98 -9.45 -12.60
CA GLU A 369 2.84 -9.86 -13.73
C GLU A 369 4.06 -8.95 -13.96
N ALA A 370 4.47 -8.19 -12.93
CA ALA A 370 5.56 -7.22 -13.01
C ALA A 370 6.59 -7.42 -11.89
N ASP A 371 7.86 -7.20 -12.21
CA ASP A 371 8.96 -7.21 -11.24
C ASP A 371 9.00 -5.91 -10.45
N ASP A 372 8.71 -4.81 -11.14
CA ASP A 372 8.64 -3.47 -10.56
C ASP A 372 7.24 -2.88 -10.81
N PRO A 373 6.36 -2.86 -9.79
CA PRO A 373 4.99 -2.40 -9.97
C PRO A 373 4.90 -0.91 -10.31
N GLY A 374 4.39 -0.59 -11.51
CA GLY A 374 3.91 0.74 -11.90
C GLY A 374 2.75 1.27 -11.05
N ARG A 375 2.41 2.55 -11.24
CA ARG A 375 1.40 3.29 -10.45
C ARG A 375 0.03 2.59 -10.42
N GLU A 376 -0.35 2.02 -11.54
CA GLU A 376 -1.59 1.28 -11.79
C GLU A 376 -1.67 -0.04 -11.01
N HIS A 377 -0.53 -0.70 -10.77
CA HIS A 377 -0.47 -1.98 -10.08
C HIS A 377 -0.75 -1.86 -8.59
N TRP A 378 -0.29 -0.78 -7.95
CA TRP A 378 -0.37 -0.64 -6.49
C TRP A 378 -1.79 -0.75 -5.92
N ARG A 379 -2.82 -0.32 -6.65
CA ARG A 379 -4.21 -0.51 -6.20
C ARG A 379 -4.62 -1.97 -6.16
N ALA A 380 -4.24 -2.73 -7.19
CA ALA A 380 -4.49 -4.18 -7.25
C ALA A 380 -3.68 -4.93 -6.18
N LEU A 381 -2.42 -4.55 -5.98
CA LEU A 381 -1.57 -5.09 -4.92
C LEU A 381 -2.14 -4.80 -3.53
N SER A 382 -2.62 -3.58 -3.26
CA SER A 382 -3.31 -3.23 -2.01
C SER A 382 -4.56 -4.08 -1.82
N ALA A 383 -5.38 -4.26 -2.86
CA ALA A 383 -6.57 -5.10 -2.77
C ALA A 383 -6.22 -6.55 -2.39
N SER A 384 -5.23 -7.14 -3.08
CA SER A 384 -4.75 -8.52 -2.86
C SER A 384 -4.15 -8.72 -1.47
N PHE A 385 -3.34 -7.76 -1.01
CA PHE A 385 -2.77 -7.79 0.34
C PHE A 385 -3.88 -7.73 1.40
N LEU A 386 -4.84 -6.82 1.26
CA LEU A 386 -5.98 -6.73 2.17
C LEU A 386 -6.87 -7.99 2.11
N ASP A 387 -7.02 -8.66 0.95
CA ASP A 387 -7.77 -9.93 0.84
C ASP A 387 -7.08 -10.99 1.71
N SER A 388 -5.77 -11.16 1.49
CA SER A 388 -4.96 -12.15 2.24
C SER A 388 -4.95 -11.86 3.75
N TRP A 389 -4.89 -10.58 4.14
CA TRP A 389 -4.92 -10.17 5.54
C TRP A 389 -6.30 -10.43 6.18
N GLN A 390 -7.38 -10.12 5.47
CA GLN A 390 -8.72 -10.42 5.97
C GLN A 390 -8.94 -11.92 6.14
N ASP A 391 -8.49 -12.74 5.20
CA ASP A 391 -8.63 -14.19 5.25
C ASP A 391 -7.92 -14.80 6.46
N VAL A 392 -6.68 -14.37 6.73
CA VAL A 392 -5.95 -14.87 7.91
C VAL A 392 -6.60 -14.41 9.21
N THR A 393 -7.11 -13.18 9.25
CA THR A 393 -7.80 -12.65 10.44
C THR A 393 -9.07 -13.44 10.72
N ARG A 394 -9.92 -13.64 9.71
CA ARG A 394 -11.16 -14.42 9.84
C ARG A 394 -10.90 -15.86 10.23
N ARG A 395 -9.83 -16.47 9.70
CA ARG A 395 -9.38 -17.81 10.12
C ARG A 395 -9.02 -17.82 11.61
N MET A 396 -8.24 -16.85 12.09
CA MET A 396 -7.91 -16.73 13.52
C MET A 396 -9.15 -16.51 14.38
N THR A 397 -10.10 -15.67 13.94
CA THR A 397 -11.39 -15.49 14.62
C THR A 397 -12.14 -16.81 14.74
N HIS A 398 -12.21 -17.57 13.65
CA HIS A 398 -12.88 -18.86 13.61
C HIS A 398 -12.24 -19.86 14.59
N ILE A 399 -10.91 -19.93 14.59
CA ILE A 399 -10.14 -20.79 15.51
C ILE A 399 -10.41 -20.40 16.95
N ALA A 400 -10.29 -19.11 17.29
CA ALA A 400 -10.50 -18.62 18.66
C ALA A 400 -11.91 -18.96 19.17
N ARG A 401 -12.94 -18.74 18.35
CA ARG A 401 -14.32 -19.12 18.69
C ARG A 401 -14.51 -20.63 18.88
N ARG A 402 -13.90 -21.44 18.01
CA ARG A 402 -13.99 -22.91 18.10
C ARG A 402 -13.19 -23.50 19.25
N ALA A 403 -12.16 -22.81 19.73
CA ALA A 403 -11.30 -23.30 20.78
C ALA A 403 -12.03 -23.51 22.12
N LEU A 404 -13.12 -22.78 22.38
CA LEU A 404 -13.94 -22.98 23.58
C LEU A 404 -14.56 -24.38 23.65
N ASP A 405 -15.02 -24.88 22.49
CA ASP A 405 -15.73 -26.16 22.37
C ASP A 405 -14.83 -27.31 21.92
N ALA A 406 -13.59 -27.02 21.52
CA ALA A 406 -12.67 -28.02 20.97
C ALA A 406 -12.28 -29.07 22.03
N PRO A 407 -12.40 -30.38 21.75
CA PRO A 407 -12.06 -31.44 22.70
C PRO A 407 -10.60 -31.39 23.19
N ASN A 408 -9.69 -30.86 22.37
CA ASN A 408 -8.27 -30.74 22.68
C ASN A 408 -7.82 -29.32 23.06
N ARG A 409 -8.75 -28.45 23.48
CA ARG A 409 -8.45 -27.05 23.83
C ARG A 409 -7.31 -26.88 24.85
N GLU A 410 -7.25 -27.73 25.87
CA GLU A 410 -6.21 -27.69 26.91
C GLU A 410 -4.82 -28.08 26.38
N HIS A 411 -4.77 -28.92 25.35
CA HIS A 411 -3.51 -29.26 24.69
C HIS A 411 -3.02 -28.07 23.87
N VAL A 412 -3.90 -27.48 23.05
CA VAL A 412 -3.57 -26.30 22.23
C VAL A 412 -3.19 -25.11 23.11
N ALA A 413 -3.94 -24.88 24.20
CA ALA A 413 -3.64 -23.85 25.19
C ALA A 413 -2.20 -23.95 25.69
N ARG A 414 -1.76 -25.14 26.10
CA ARG A 414 -0.38 -25.38 26.55
C ARG A 414 0.66 -25.17 25.46
N GLU A 415 0.35 -25.46 24.20
CA GLU A 415 1.25 -25.17 23.08
C GLU A 415 1.37 -23.66 22.83
N LEU A 416 0.28 -22.89 22.99
CA LEU A 416 0.32 -21.43 22.91
C LEU A 416 1.06 -20.81 24.10
N ASP A 417 0.93 -21.37 25.31
CA ASP A 417 1.66 -20.92 26.50
C ASP A 417 3.19 -21.02 26.34
N LYS A 418 3.67 -22.02 25.61
CA LYS A 418 5.10 -22.14 25.29
C LYS A 418 5.60 -20.98 24.43
N GLU A 419 4.72 -20.36 23.66
CA GLU A 419 5.03 -19.22 22.81
C GLU A 419 4.87 -17.89 23.54
N SER A 420 3.89 -17.75 24.46
CA SER A 420 3.74 -16.55 25.30
C SER A 420 4.95 -16.34 26.24
N GLY A 421 5.63 -17.43 26.60
CA GLY A 421 6.90 -17.41 27.34
C GLY A 421 8.14 -16.96 26.53
N ARG A 422 7.99 -16.51 25.28
CA ARG A 422 9.11 -16.06 24.45
C ARG A 422 9.18 -14.53 24.37
N LEU A 423 10.34 -13.99 24.71
CA LEU A 423 10.63 -12.57 24.48
C LEU A 423 11.20 -12.34 23.07
N PRO A 424 10.78 -11.28 22.36
CA PRO A 424 11.36 -10.93 21.07
C PRO A 424 12.82 -10.45 21.24
N GLU A 425 13.64 -10.61 20.20
CA GLU A 425 15.08 -10.28 20.25
C GLU A 425 15.35 -8.82 20.66
N TRP A 426 14.55 -7.87 20.16
CA TRP A 426 14.73 -6.45 20.50
C TRP A 426 14.52 -6.21 22.00
N ARG A 427 13.61 -6.95 22.65
CA ARG A 427 13.36 -6.83 24.09
C ARG A 427 14.48 -7.47 24.89
N TRP A 428 14.97 -8.62 24.44
CA TRP A 428 16.21 -9.19 24.95
C TRP A 428 17.39 -8.22 24.86
N ARG A 429 17.49 -7.45 23.77
CA ARG A 429 18.58 -6.47 23.58
C ARG A 429 18.53 -5.38 24.64
N GLN A 430 17.34 -4.84 24.91
CA GLN A 430 17.14 -3.86 25.98
C GLN A 430 17.47 -4.44 27.36
N ILE A 431 17.04 -5.67 27.64
CA ILE A 431 17.30 -6.35 28.90
C ILE A 431 18.80 -6.59 29.10
N VAL A 432 19.50 -7.10 28.09
CA VAL A 432 20.95 -7.35 28.14
C VAL A 432 21.72 -6.04 28.30
N GLN A 433 21.32 -4.98 27.59
CA GLN A 433 21.98 -3.70 27.68
C GLN A 433 21.81 -3.07 29.08
N ALA A 434 20.60 -3.05 29.61
CA ALA A 434 20.35 -2.57 30.98
C ALA A 434 21.11 -3.40 32.03
N ALA A 435 21.09 -4.73 31.90
CA ALA A 435 21.83 -5.61 32.80
C ALA A 435 23.36 -5.39 32.73
N ALA A 436 23.89 -5.16 31.53
CA ALA A 436 25.32 -4.89 31.34
C ALA A 436 25.71 -3.53 31.94
N GLU A 437 24.90 -2.50 31.74
CA GLU A 437 25.09 -1.17 32.35
C GLU A 437 25.08 -1.24 33.88
N ASP A 438 24.11 -1.95 34.47
CA ASP A 438 24.01 -2.12 35.93
C ASP A 438 25.18 -2.93 36.51
N LEU A 439 25.77 -3.83 35.72
CA LEU A 439 26.98 -4.58 36.08
C LEU A 439 28.29 -3.83 35.78
N GLY A 440 28.23 -2.65 35.14
CA GLY A 440 29.41 -1.90 34.71
C GLY A 440 30.21 -2.58 33.59
N LEU A 441 29.55 -3.41 32.76
CA LEU A 441 30.17 -4.18 31.68
C LEU A 441 29.95 -3.51 30.32
N ALA A 442 31.03 -3.21 29.59
CA ALA A 442 30.94 -2.79 28.20
C ALA A 442 30.58 -3.99 27.30
N THR A 443 29.31 -4.11 26.91
CA THR A 443 28.81 -5.23 26.09
C THR A 443 28.09 -4.75 24.83
N ASP A 444 28.48 -5.27 23.66
CA ASP A 444 27.63 -5.21 22.45
C ASP A 444 26.50 -6.24 22.59
N ALA A 445 25.32 -5.76 23.00
CA ALA A 445 24.14 -6.60 23.19
C ALA A 445 23.74 -7.36 21.92
N GLY A 446 23.98 -6.80 20.72
CA GLY A 446 23.67 -7.47 19.46
C GLY A 446 24.61 -8.66 19.21
N ALA A 447 25.91 -8.49 19.40
CA ALA A 447 26.88 -9.57 19.28
C ALA A 447 26.67 -10.66 20.34
N PHE A 448 26.36 -10.26 21.57
CA PHE A 448 26.04 -11.15 22.67
C PHE A 448 24.82 -12.02 22.34
N LEU A 449 23.72 -11.42 21.89
CA LEU A 449 22.50 -12.16 21.58
C LEU A 449 22.66 -13.11 20.39
N ARG A 450 23.42 -12.74 19.36
CA ARG A 450 23.74 -13.66 18.25
C ARG A 450 24.38 -14.96 18.73
N SER A 451 25.11 -14.91 19.84
CA SER A 451 25.85 -16.06 20.38
C SER A 451 25.04 -16.84 21.42
N HIS A 452 24.12 -16.20 22.15
CA HIS A 452 23.52 -16.79 23.36
C HIS A 452 21.98 -16.75 23.43
N LEU A 453 21.29 -16.09 22.49
CA LEU A 453 19.84 -15.92 22.54
C LEU A 453 19.08 -17.26 22.59
N GLN A 454 19.51 -18.26 21.82
CA GLN A 454 18.85 -19.57 21.81
C GLN A 454 18.94 -20.24 23.19
N GLU A 455 20.13 -20.32 23.76
CA GLU A 455 20.36 -20.96 25.06
C GLU A 455 19.65 -20.22 26.20
N MET A 456 19.69 -18.88 26.17
CA MET A 456 18.95 -18.05 27.12
C MET A 456 17.43 -18.22 26.99
N GLY A 457 16.92 -18.29 25.76
CA GLY A 457 15.50 -18.53 25.50
C GLY A 457 15.05 -19.94 25.92
N GLU A 458 15.91 -20.96 25.78
CA GLU A 458 15.66 -22.30 26.31
C GLU A 458 15.69 -22.33 27.84
N ALA A 459 16.65 -21.65 28.47
CA ALA A 459 16.73 -21.54 29.91
C ALA A 459 15.51 -20.81 30.49
N LEU A 460 15.07 -19.71 29.87
CA LEU A 460 13.86 -18.98 30.26
C LEU A 460 12.61 -19.84 30.13
N ARG A 461 12.50 -20.66 29.07
CA ARG A 461 11.37 -21.59 28.92
C ARG A 461 11.35 -22.67 30.00
N LYS A 462 12.52 -23.17 30.41
CA LYS A 462 12.62 -24.21 31.46
C LYS A 462 12.22 -23.68 32.84
N THR A 463 12.42 -22.40 33.11
CA THR A 463 11.99 -21.79 34.39
C THR A 463 10.49 -21.53 34.46
N ALA A 464 9.79 -21.57 33.31
CA ALA A 464 8.35 -21.35 33.18
C ALA A 464 7.84 -20.15 34.01
N PRO A 465 8.44 -18.95 33.87
CA PRO A 465 8.01 -17.79 34.63
C PRO A 465 6.58 -17.40 34.26
N SER A 466 5.84 -16.84 35.21
CA SER A 466 4.57 -16.19 34.89
C SER A 466 4.79 -15.02 33.93
N LYS A 467 3.75 -14.61 33.22
CA LYS A 467 3.78 -13.49 32.27
C LYS A 467 4.33 -12.21 32.92
N ASP A 468 3.91 -11.90 34.15
CA ASP A 468 4.37 -10.73 34.89
C ASP A 468 5.84 -10.83 35.36
N ALA A 469 6.36 -12.06 35.47
CA ALA A 469 7.72 -12.32 35.92
C ALA A 469 8.71 -12.58 34.77
N ILE A 470 8.25 -12.68 33.52
CA ILE A 470 9.06 -13.11 32.38
C ILE A 470 10.27 -12.20 32.17
N GLU A 471 10.09 -10.87 32.24
CA GLU A 471 11.18 -9.92 32.03
C GLU A 471 12.16 -9.94 33.21
N SER A 472 11.66 -10.09 34.44
CA SER A 472 12.51 -10.23 35.63
C SER A 472 13.33 -11.52 35.59
N ALA A 473 12.75 -12.62 35.12
CA ALA A 473 13.44 -13.90 34.94
C ALA A 473 14.46 -13.82 33.79
N ALA A 474 14.09 -13.19 32.67
CA ALA A 474 14.97 -12.95 31.54
C ALA A 474 16.16 -12.06 31.93
N ARG A 475 15.93 -11.01 32.72
CA ARG A 475 16.97 -10.15 33.26
C ARG A 475 17.94 -10.91 34.15
N ARG A 476 17.44 -11.71 35.10
CA ARG A 476 18.31 -12.56 35.94
C ARG A 476 19.15 -13.53 35.12
N LEU A 477 18.57 -14.11 34.06
CA LEU A 477 19.32 -14.96 33.13
C LEU A 477 20.40 -14.15 32.38
N ALA A 478 20.06 -12.97 31.86
CA ALA A 478 21.03 -12.10 31.19
C ALA A 478 22.20 -11.74 32.12
N GLU A 479 21.92 -11.36 33.37
CA GLU A 479 22.94 -11.06 34.39
C GLU A 479 23.85 -12.27 34.64
N VAL A 480 23.30 -13.47 34.83
CA VAL A 480 24.09 -14.70 35.01
C VAL A 480 25.01 -14.97 33.81
N TRP A 481 24.49 -14.81 32.60
CA TRP A 481 25.26 -15.01 31.38
C TRP A 481 26.35 -13.94 31.20
N LEU A 482 26.04 -12.67 31.46
CA LEU A 482 26.99 -11.57 31.41
C LEU A 482 28.11 -11.76 32.44
N ILE A 483 27.80 -12.15 33.67
CA ILE A 483 28.80 -12.47 34.69
C ILE A 483 29.67 -13.64 34.24
N LYS A 484 29.06 -14.72 33.73
CA LYS A 484 29.79 -15.89 33.22
C LYS A 484 30.76 -15.52 32.10
N ILE A 485 30.38 -14.63 31.20
CA ILE A 485 31.25 -14.16 30.11
C ILE A 485 32.29 -13.18 30.64
N ALA A 486 31.93 -12.27 31.54
CA ALA A 486 32.86 -11.36 32.19
C ALA A 486 33.90 -12.12 33.04
N ASP A 487 33.57 -13.30 33.55
CA ASP A 487 34.51 -14.21 34.21
C ASP A 487 35.47 -14.89 33.23
N MET A 488 35.12 -14.95 31.94
CA MET A 488 36.02 -15.45 30.90
C MET A 488 37.01 -14.35 30.49
N ALA A 489 38.30 -14.67 30.55
CA ALA A 489 39.34 -13.77 30.06
C ALA A 489 39.05 -13.35 28.60
N PRO A 490 39.14 -12.05 28.24
CA PRO A 490 38.78 -11.51 26.91
C PRO A 490 39.83 -11.84 25.83
N VAL A 491 40.46 -13.00 25.92
CA VAL A 491 41.55 -13.45 25.05
C VAL A 491 41.33 -14.89 24.60
N ASN A 492 41.68 -15.18 23.36
CA ASN A 492 41.67 -16.51 22.77
C ASN A 492 43.05 -16.88 22.22
N GLY A 493 43.19 -18.10 21.69
CA GLY A 493 44.48 -18.59 21.19
C GLY A 493 45.05 -17.75 20.04
N SER A 494 44.20 -17.26 19.14
CA SER A 494 44.62 -16.41 18.01
C SER A 494 45.21 -15.08 18.46
N ASP A 495 44.78 -14.53 19.59
CA ASP A 495 45.31 -13.27 20.11
C ASP A 495 46.81 -13.40 20.49
N PHE A 496 47.18 -14.54 21.06
CA PHE A 496 48.58 -14.84 21.41
C PHE A 496 49.41 -15.21 20.18
N ILE A 497 48.82 -15.92 19.22
CA ILE A 497 49.48 -16.26 17.95
C ILE A 497 49.79 -14.97 17.17
N ALA A 498 48.86 -14.02 17.13
CA ALA A 498 49.06 -12.71 16.51
C ALA A 498 50.18 -11.88 17.18
N ARG A 499 50.52 -12.19 18.44
CA ARG A 499 51.68 -11.62 19.17
C ARG A 499 52.95 -12.47 19.08
N GLY A 500 52.98 -13.47 18.20
CA GLY A 500 54.18 -14.24 17.87
C GLY A 500 54.33 -15.57 18.59
N LEU A 501 53.33 -16.05 19.36
CA LEU A 501 53.38 -17.43 19.88
C LEU A 501 53.14 -18.46 18.77
N THR A 502 53.99 -19.47 18.71
CA THR A 502 53.76 -20.64 17.86
C THR A 502 52.56 -21.44 18.37
N PRO A 503 51.63 -21.88 17.50
CA PRO A 503 50.54 -22.77 17.89
C PRO A 503 51.08 -24.00 18.64
N GLY A 504 50.50 -24.32 19.81
CA GLY A 504 50.93 -25.47 20.61
C GLY A 504 50.75 -25.32 22.12
N PRO A 505 51.44 -26.15 22.94
CA PRO A 505 51.29 -26.18 24.40
C PRO A 505 51.48 -24.81 25.07
N ARG A 506 52.32 -23.96 24.47
CA ARG A 506 52.64 -22.62 24.98
C ARG A 506 51.46 -21.65 24.89
N VAL A 507 50.67 -21.70 23.80
CA VAL A 507 49.40 -20.96 23.70
C VAL A 507 48.42 -21.48 24.76
N GLY A 508 48.39 -22.79 25.01
CA GLY A 508 47.60 -23.37 26.11
C GLY A 508 48.01 -22.87 27.49
N ALA A 509 49.31 -22.72 27.76
CA ALA A 509 49.83 -22.15 28.99
C ALA A 509 49.46 -20.65 29.13
N ALA A 510 49.58 -19.88 28.05
CA ALA A 510 49.17 -18.47 28.02
C ALA A 510 47.68 -18.31 28.31
N LEU A 511 46.82 -19.14 27.72
CA LEU A 511 45.38 -19.12 28.00
C LEU A 511 45.03 -19.49 29.44
N ARG A 512 45.74 -20.46 30.04
CA ARG A 512 45.57 -20.79 31.47
C ARG A 512 45.97 -19.61 32.35
N LEU A 513 47.12 -19.01 32.08
CA LEU A 513 47.61 -17.87 32.84
C LEU A 513 46.71 -16.64 32.69
N ALA A 514 46.17 -16.38 31.50
CA ALA A 514 45.19 -15.33 31.28
C ALA A 514 43.94 -15.53 32.14
N ARG A 515 43.44 -16.77 32.23
CA ARG A 515 42.29 -17.12 33.10
C ARG A 515 42.61 -17.00 34.59
N GLU A 516 43.86 -17.16 34.99
CA GLU A 516 44.29 -16.95 36.38
C GLU A 516 44.48 -15.46 36.74
N LEU A 517 44.91 -14.65 35.78
CA LEU A 517 45.20 -13.22 35.99
C LEU A 517 43.95 -12.36 35.85
N TRP A 518 43.05 -12.69 34.93
CA TRP A 518 41.85 -11.91 34.66
C TRP A 518 40.95 -11.67 35.88
N PRO A 519 40.67 -12.67 36.74
CA PRO A 519 39.85 -12.45 37.93
C PRO A 519 40.50 -11.53 38.98
N LYS A 520 41.83 -11.33 38.93
CA LYS A 520 42.56 -10.49 39.88
C LYS A 520 42.42 -9.00 39.58
N ASP A 521 42.28 -8.66 38.31
CA ASP A 521 42.00 -7.29 37.87
C ASP A 521 41.24 -7.32 36.54
N ARG A 522 39.92 -7.13 36.64
CA ARG A 522 39.00 -7.13 35.47
C ARG A 522 38.95 -5.79 34.76
N SER A 523 39.66 -4.78 35.26
CA SER A 523 39.75 -3.46 34.60
C SER A 523 40.78 -3.44 33.48
N MET A 524 41.65 -4.46 33.40
CA MET A 524 42.64 -4.59 32.34
C MET A 524 41.98 -4.64 30.96
N SER A 525 42.50 -3.86 30.02
CA SER A 525 42.18 -4.04 28.61
C SER A 525 42.70 -5.38 28.11
N LYS A 526 42.12 -5.87 27.02
CA LYS A 526 42.60 -7.07 26.32
C LYS A 526 44.11 -7.00 26.01
N ALA A 527 44.60 -5.85 25.57
CA ALA A 527 46.01 -5.65 25.23
C ALA A 527 46.93 -5.69 26.47
N GLU A 528 46.49 -5.12 27.58
CA GLU A 528 47.22 -5.17 28.85
C GLU A 528 47.28 -6.60 29.40
N LEU A 529 46.16 -7.32 29.39
CA LEU A 529 46.10 -8.71 29.81
C LEU A 529 47.04 -9.59 28.96
N ILE A 530 47.02 -9.44 27.64
CA ILE A 530 47.94 -10.16 26.75
C ILE A 530 49.39 -9.83 27.12
N SER A 531 49.72 -8.56 27.30
CA SER A 531 51.10 -8.13 27.61
C SER A 531 51.58 -8.69 28.94
N LEU A 532 50.75 -8.64 29.98
CA LEU A 532 51.05 -9.20 31.30
C LEU A 532 51.22 -10.73 31.26
N VAL A 533 50.39 -11.42 30.49
CA VAL A 533 50.51 -12.88 30.29
C VAL A 533 51.83 -13.20 29.62
N LEU A 534 52.21 -12.47 28.55
CA LEU A 534 53.46 -12.68 27.83
C LEU A 534 54.68 -12.40 28.70
N GLU A 535 54.65 -11.33 29.49
CA GLU A 535 55.71 -10.99 30.45
C GLU A 535 55.92 -12.12 31.46
N LYS A 536 54.83 -12.65 32.03
CA LYS A 536 54.88 -13.73 33.02
C LYS A 536 55.19 -15.10 32.43
N LEU A 537 54.89 -15.34 31.15
CA LEU A 537 55.22 -16.59 30.47
C LEU A 537 56.74 -16.72 30.20
N GLY A 538 57.46 -15.60 30.15
CA GLY A 538 58.87 -15.54 29.81
C GLY A 538 59.16 -15.71 28.31
N PRO A 539 60.41 -15.41 27.88
CA PRO A 539 60.84 -15.46 26.48
C PRO A 539 60.72 -16.88 25.91
N ALA A 540 60.44 -16.93 24.59
CA ALA A 540 60.25 -18.13 23.78
C ALA A 540 61.38 -19.16 23.97
#